data_AF-A0A7K2QFC2-F1
#
_entry.id   AF-A0A7K2QFC2-F1
#
_cell.length_a   1.000
_cell.length_b   1.000
_cell.length_c   1.000
_cell.angle_alpha   90.00
_cell.angle_beta   90.00
_cell.angle_gamma   90.00
#
_symmetry.space_group_name_H-M   'P 1'
#
loop_
_entity.id
_entity.type
_entity.pdbx_description
1 polymer ?
#
loop_
_entity_poly.entity_id
_entity_poly.type
_entity_poly.pdbx_seq_one_letter_code
_entity_poly.pdbx_strand_id
1 'polypeptide(L)' 'MTTIAVLGNGRVGGNLATAFSRAGHEVTVVDRAPGAAADAARAARIVINATPGASSLERLAALREELHGKILVDVSNA' A
#
# COMPACT_ATOMS: atom_id res chain seq x y z
N MET A 1 -10.47 -14.46 0.68
CA MET A 1 -10.37 -13.17 -0.06
C MET A 1 -10.06 -12.08 0.93
N THR A 2 -9.06 -11.22 0.66
CA THR A 2 -8.64 -10.12 1.55
C THR A 2 -8.39 -8.89 0.69
N THR A 3 -8.76 -7.71 1.19
CA THR A 3 -8.51 -6.43 0.52
C THR A 3 -7.13 -5.90 0.90
N ILE A 4 -6.28 -5.68 -0.11
CA ILE A 4 -4.88 -5.28 0.02
C ILE A 4 -4.67 -3.95 -0.72
N ALA A 5 -4.16 -2.94 -0.03
CA ALA A 5 -3.69 -1.71 -0.66
C ALA A 5 -2.18 -1.79 -0.89
N VAL A 6 -1.72 -1.45 -2.08
CA VAL A 6 -0.30 -1.35 -2.42
C VAL A 6 0.04 0.11 -2.70
N LEU A 7 0.77 0.73 -1.78
CA LEU A 7 1.26 2.09 -1.91
C LEU A 7 2.52 2.08 -2.76
N GLY A 8 2.42 2.51 -4.02
CA GLY A 8 3.52 2.50 -4.98
C GLY A 8 3.25 1.52 -6.13
N ASN A 9 3.31 2.03 -7.36
CA ASN A 9 3.09 1.31 -8.60
C ASN A 9 4.40 0.99 -9.36
N GLY A 10 5.54 1.04 -8.68
CA GLY A 10 6.85 0.68 -9.25
C GLY A 10 7.01 -0.83 -9.45
N ARG A 11 8.23 -1.27 -9.78
CA ARG A 11 8.54 -2.70 -10.06
C ARG A 11 8.08 -3.65 -8.95
N VAL A 12 8.41 -3.33 -7.70
CA VAL A 12 8.05 -4.17 -6.55
C VAL A 12 6.53 -4.17 -6.33
N GLY A 13 5.92 -2.99 -6.24
CA GLY A 13 4.48 -2.86 -6.00
C GLY A 13 3.63 -3.51 -7.10
N GLY A 14 3.97 -3.31 -8.37
CA GLY A 14 3.25 -3.92 -9.50
C GLY A 14 3.35 -5.44 -9.54
N ASN A 15 4.54 -6.00 -9.23
CA ASN A 15 4.72 -7.46 -9.17
C ASN A 15 3.97 -8.08 -7.99
N LEU A 16 4.03 -7.47 -6.81
CA LEU A 16 3.28 -7.91 -5.64
C LEU A 16 1.77 -7.84 -5.89
N ALA A 17 1.29 -6.74 -6.47
CA ALA A 17 -0.12 -6.60 -6.82
C ALA A 17 -0.60 -7.70 -7.76
N THR A 18 0.18 -7.98 -8.82
CA THR A 18 -0.10 -9.08 -9.74
C THR A 18 -0.15 -10.43 -9.04
N ALA A 19 0.82 -10.70 -8.15
CA ALA A 19 0.88 -11.95 -7.41
C ALA A 19 -0.31 -12.12 -6.45
N PHE A 20 -0.66 -11.07 -5.69
CA PHE A 20 -1.80 -11.09 -4.77
C PHE A 20 -3.14 -11.24 -5.50
N SER A 21 -3.33 -10.55 -6.63
CA SER A 21 -4.53 -10.73 -7.45
C SER A 21 -4.64 -12.17 -7.98
N ARG A 22 -3.53 -12.78 -8.43
CA ARG A 22 -3.50 -14.20 -8.85
C ARG A 22 -3.80 -15.17 -7.71
N ALA A 23 -3.48 -14.80 -6.47
CA ALA A 23 -3.82 -15.57 -5.28
C ALA A 23 -5.28 -15.39 -4.82
N GLY A 24 -6.09 -14.58 -5.52
CA GLY A 24 -7.51 -14.38 -5.22
C GLY A 24 -7.78 -13.29 -4.16
N HIS A 25 -6.86 -12.34 -3.99
CA HIS A 25 -7.08 -11.14 -3.18
C HIS A 25 -7.66 -10.00 -4.02
N GLU A 26 -8.37 -9.09 -3.36
CA GLU A 26 -8.78 -7.82 -3.94
C GLU A 26 -7.66 -6.81 -3.72
N VAL A 27 -7.12 -6.25 -4.81
CA VAL A 27 -5.91 -5.42 -4.73
C VAL A 27 -6.16 -4.04 -5.33
N THR A 28 -5.87 -3.00 -4.56
CA THR A 28 -5.83 -1.62 -5.04
C THR A 28 -4.40 -1.13 -5.06
N VAL A 29 -3.90 -0.73 -6.24
CA VAL A 29 -2.58 -0.12 -6.38
C VAL A 29 -2.76 1.39 -6.48
N VAL A 30 -2.04 2.13 -5.64
CA VAL A 30 -2.09 3.60 -5.63
C VAL A 30 -0.73 4.20 -5.93
N ASP A 31 -0.74 5.32 -6.62
CA ASP A 31 0.46 6.03 -7.06
C ASP A 31 0.71 7.28 -6.20
N ARG A 32 0.82 8.46 -6.82
CA ARG A 32 1.04 9.75 -6.16
C ARG A 32 -0.19 10.66 -6.20
N ALA A 33 -1.33 10.18 -6.71
CA ALA A 33 -2.57 10.95 -6.69
C ALA A 33 -2.93 11.38 -5.25
N PRO A 34 -3.26 12.67 -5.02
CA PRO A 34 -3.71 13.15 -3.72
C PRO A 34 -4.93 12.37 -3.23
N GLY A 35 -4.98 12.03 -1.94
CA GLY A 35 -6.12 11.33 -1.31
C GLY A 35 -6.20 9.83 -1.60
N ALA A 36 -5.73 9.36 -2.76
CA ALA A 36 -5.85 7.96 -3.18
C ALA A 36 -5.24 6.97 -2.17
N ALA A 37 -4.10 7.32 -1.57
CA ALA A 37 -3.45 6.49 -0.56
C ALA A 37 -4.28 6.35 0.72
N ALA A 38 -4.96 7.42 1.15
CA ALA A 38 -5.82 7.39 2.32
C ALA A 38 -7.07 6.54 2.06
N ASP A 39 -7.71 6.71 0.90
CA ASP A 39 -8.90 5.95 0.53
C ASP A 39 -8.60 4.45 0.41
N ALA A 40 -7.49 4.09 -0.24
CA ALA A 40 -7.06 2.69 -0.34
C ALA A 40 -6.70 2.11 1.04
N ALA A 41 -6.00 2.87 1.88
CA ALA A 41 -5.68 2.43 3.23
C ALA A 41 -6.96 2.17 4.04
N ARG A 42 -7.95 3.07 4.01
CA ARG A 42 -9.25 2.89 4.72
C ARG A 42 -9.96 1.61 4.32
N ALA A 43 -10.02 1.29 3.02
CA ALA A 43 -10.70 0.11 2.49
C ALA A 43 -9.95 -1.20 2.76
N ALA A 44 -8.62 -1.17 2.89
CA ALA A 44 -7.81 -2.39 2.99
C ALA A 44 -7.65 -2.91 4.42
N ARG A 45 -7.49 -4.23 4.56
CA ARG A 45 -7.06 -4.86 5.83
C ARG A 45 -5.53 -4.89 5.94
N ILE A 46 -4.85 -5.01 4.80
CA ILE A 46 -3.40 -5.06 4.67
C ILE A 46 -2.95 -3.90 3.78
N VAL A 47 -1.97 -3.14 4.23
CA VAL A 47 -1.34 -2.06 3.46
C VAL A 47 0.12 -2.42 3.23
N ILE A 48 0.54 -2.44 1.97
CA ILE A 48 1.90 -2.69 1.55
C ILE A 48 2.54 -1.35 1.19
N ASN A 49 3.59 -0.95 1.90
CA ASN A 49 4.42 0.18 1.49
C ASN A 49 5.48 -0.29 0.50
N ALA A 50 5.32 0.07 -0.77
CA ALA A 50 6.27 -0.17 -1.86
C ALA A 50 6.72 1.16 -2.50
N THR A 51 6.88 2.20 -1.67
CA THR A 51 7.37 3.52 -2.07
C THR A 51 8.89 3.64 -1.82
N PRO A 52 9.58 4.64 -2.41
CA PRO A 52 10.98 4.90 -2.09
C PRO A 52 11.20 5.14 -0.59
N GLY A 53 12.27 4.58 -0.02
CA GLY A 53 12.55 4.67 1.42
C GLY A 53 12.68 6.12 1.91
N ALA A 54 13.33 6.97 1.12
CA ALA A 54 13.55 8.40 1.44
C ALA A 54 12.26 9.20 1.74
N SER A 55 11.11 8.79 1.19
CA SER A 55 9.81 9.46 1.42
C SER A 55 8.78 8.57 2.13
N SER A 56 9.15 7.35 2.52
CA SER A 56 8.23 6.38 3.12
C SER A 56 7.73 6.85 4.49
N LEU A 57 8.62 7.37 5.35
CA LEU A 57 8.24 7.76 6.71
C LEU A 57 7.24 8.93 6.71
N GLU A 58 7.50 9.97 5.90
CA GLU A 58 6.60 11.12 5.76
C GLU A 58 5.21 10.66 5.27
N ARG A 59 5.18 9.83 4.23
CA ARG A 59 3.93 9.32 3.66
C ARG A 59 3.15 8.44 4.64
N LEU A 60 3.82 7.54 5.37
CA LEU A 60 3.16 6.66 6.35
C LEU A 60 2.68 7.44 7.58
N ALA A 61 3.45 8.45 8.03
CA ALA A 61 3.04 9.31 9.14
C ALA A 61 1.76 10.10 8.80
N ALA A 62 1.62 10.55 7.55
CA ALA A 62 0.41 11.22 7.07
C ALA A 62 -0.84 10.31 7.02
N LEU A 63 -0.67 8.99 7.08
CA LEU A 63 -1.74 7.98 7.05
C LEU A 63 -1.98 7.34 8.42
N ARG A 64 -1.51 7.95 9.52
CA ARG A 64 -1.52 7.34 10.86
C ARG A 64 -2.92 6.85 11.27
N GLU A 65 -3.94 7.67 11.05
CA GLU A 65 -5.32 7.34 11.42
C GLU A 65 -5.85 6.20 10.54
N GLU A 66 -5.60 6.28 9.22
CA GLU A 66 -6.01 5.25 8.29
C GLU A 66 -5.29 3.92 8.54
N LEU A 67 -4.06 3.91 9.04
CA LEU A 67 -3.30 2.68 9.31
C LEU A 67 -3.65 2.03 10.65
N HIS A 68 -4.43 2.69 11.50
CA HIS A 68 -4.76 2.16 12.82
C HIS A 68 -5.51 0.82 12.71
N GLY A 69 -5.03 -0.19 13.45
CA GLY A 69 -5.62 -1.54 13.45
C GLY A 69 -5.42 -2.37 12.18
N LYS A 70 -4.63 -1.86 11.20
CA LYS A 70 -4.32 -2.57 9.95
C LYS A 70 -2.97 -3.29 10.05
N ILE A 71 -2.76 -4.27 9.16
CA ILE A 71 -1.44 -4.87 8.97
C ILE A 71 -0.68 -4.00 7.97
N LEU A 72 0.39 -3.36 8.44
CA LEU A 72 1.33 -2.65 7.59
C LEU A 72 2.53 -3.55 7.27
N VAL A 73 2.81 -3.77 5.99
CA VAL A 73 4.01 -4.47 5.51
C VAL A 73 4.87 -3.48 4.76
N ASP A 74 6.09 -3.25 5.22
CA ASP A 74 7.05 -2.40 4.54
C ASP A 74 8.01 -3.21 3.68
N VAL A 75 8.07 -2.85 2.39
CA VAL A 75 9.03 -3.39 1.41
C VAL A 75 9.79 -2.26 0.72
N SER A 76 9.80 -1.07 1.31
CA SER A 76 10.60 0.06 0.80
C SER A 76 12.09 -0.30 0.80
N ASN A 77 12.79 0.18 -0.22
CA ASN A 77 14.25 0.12 -0.26
C ASN A 77 14.81 1.51 0.01
N ALA A 78 15.90 1.56 0.79
CA ALA A 78 16.63 2.79 1.12
C ALA A 78 17.32 3.39 -0.12
#